data_AF-R5M7Y4-F1
#
_entry.id   AF-R5M7Y4-F1
#
_cell.length_a   1.000
_cell.length_b   1.000
_cell.length_c   1.000
_cell.angle_alpha   90.00
_cell.angle_beta   90.00
_cell.angle_gamma   90.00
#
_symmetry.space_group_name_H-M   'P 1'
#
loop_
_entity.id
_entity.type
_entity.pdbx_description
1 polymer ?
#
loop_
_entity_poly.entity_id
_entity_poly.type
_entity_poly.pdbx_seq_one_letter_code
_entity_poly.pdbx_strand_id
1 'polypeptide(L)'
;MDKLNTVSYDQFIDIPSLDSSAKIIFSEKVYNYLKKLIQETKFTEAEKGCYIVGRKSTSEKGKLCFYFDFYSSKFNTVDGNYVDGAVEPSDDNITELINELEKYDASGINACVMHFHTHNLNGIYSAYFDQDFGVYATMKHRLKCNVLGLLAAPHKELKNETFEISAVIAEYPKIVENRGCANFYLIPNLYYCKGGSIMQIGTYPKNNVSPKTDVTEISRRDRFVQNYREWRGSEMVSGLGKNPITMLPIVDKNVGYIDVNNSLVFSDENLSLEVPTLTSNTNRIGL
;
A
#
# COMPACT_ATOMS: atom_id res chain seq x y z
N MET A 1 29.51 -12.93 -2.02
CA MET A 1 28.09 -12.54 -2.16
C MET A 1 27.28 -13.69 -1.61
N ASP A 2 27.04 -13.67 -0.30
CA ASP A 2 26.36 -14.77 0.36
C ASP A 2 24.85 -14.59 0.18
N LYS A 3 24.25 -15.55 -0.52
CA LYS A 3 22.80 -15.70 -0.67
C LYS A 3 22.19 -15.79 0.73
N LEU A 4 21.29 -14.87 1.05
CA LEU A 4 20.51 -14.87 2.28
C LEU A 4 19.56 -16.08 2.29
N ASN A 5 20.02 -17.19 2.89
CA ASN A 5 19.28 -18.46 3.01
C ASN A 5 18.22 -18.48 4.14
N THR A 6 17.72 -17.31 4.57
CA THR A 6 16.75 -17.26 5.65
C THR A 6 15.72 -16.16 5.39
N VAL A 7 14.65 -16.51 4.68
CA VAL A 7 13.36 -15.79 4.62
C VAL A 7 12.37 -16.57 5.49
N SER A 8 11.60 -15.84 6.30
CA SER A 8 10.59 -16.38 7.20
C SER A 8 9.25 -15.95 6.60
N TYR A 9 8.27 -16.83 6.72
CA TYR A 9 7.02 -16.79 5.97
C TYR A 9 5.84 -16.49 6.88
N ASP A 10 6.11 -15.87 8.02
CA ASP A 10 5.07 -15.49 8.96
C ASP A 10 4.17 -14.44 8.32
N GLN A 11 2.90 -14.79 8.12
CA GLN A 11 1.85 -13.83 7.79
C GLN A 11 1.50 -13.06 9.08
N PHE A 12 1.74 -11.75 9.08
CA PHE A 12 1.46 -10.94 10.27
C PHE A 12 -0.02 -10.57 10.32
N ILE A 13 -0.77 -11.34 11.09
CA ILE A 13 -2.21 -11.11 11.29
C ILE A 13 -2.53 -9.93 12.24
N ASP A 14 -1.55 -9.52 13.06
CA ASP A 14 -1.72 -8.56 14.17
C ASP A 14 -0.86 -7.29 14.00
N ILE A 15 -0.84 -6.70 12.80
CA ILE A 15 -0.18 -5.40 12.61
C ILE A 15 -1.05 -4.31 13.27
N PRO A 16 -0.49 -3.49 14.18
CA PRO A 16 -1.25 -2.43 14.84
C PRO A 16 -1.77 -1.42 13.81
N SER A 17 -3.00 -0.95 13.96
CA SER A 17 -3.47 0.17 13.13
C SER A 17 -2.89 1.48 13.63
N LEU A 18 -2.43 2.32 12.70
CA LEU A 18 -2.24 3.74 12.95
C LEU A 18 -3.59 4.33 13.38
N ASP A 19 -3.59 5.51 14.03
CA ASP A 19 -4.82 6.21 14.45
C ASP A 19 -5.95 5.98 13.43
N SER A 20 -7.10 5.51 13.92
CA SER A 20 -8.31 5.21 13.16
C SER A 20 -8.76 6.34 12.23
N SER A 21 -8.27 7.58 12.44
CA SER A 21 -8.53 8.72 11.58
C SER A 21 -7.66 8.81 10.33
N ALA A 22 -6.54 8.08 10.26
CA ALA A 22 -5.56 8.12 9.17
C ALA A 22 -6.14 7.58 7.86
N LYS A 23 -5.82 8.22 6.72
CA LYS A 23 -6.42 7.93 5.41
C LYS A 23 -5.39 7.83 4.30
N ILE A 24 -5.62 6.92 3.37
CA ILE A 24 -4.96 6.89 2.06
C ILE A 24 -6.02 7.16 1.00
N ILE A 25 -5.73 8.09 0.10
CA ILE A 25 -6.62 8.51 -0.96
C ILE A 25 -5.89 8.39 -2.29
N PHE A 26 -6.45 7.63 -3.21
CA PHE A 26 -5.92 7.49 -4.56
C PHE A 26 -6.65 8.43 -5.53
N SER A 27 -5.91 9.07 -6.42
CA SER A 27 -6.51 9.67 -7.62
C SER A 27 -7.23 8.60 -8.45
N GLU A 28 -8.20 9.01 -9.26
CA GLU A 28 -8.96 8.09 -10.11
C GLU A 28 -8.05 7.25 -11.02
N LYS A 29 -7.03 7.88 -11.63
CA LYS A 29 -6.08 7.20 -12.51
C LYS A 29 -5.23 6.15 -11.77
N VAL A 30 -4.75 6.46 -10.56
CA VAL A 30 -3.96 5.52 -9.76
C VAL A 30 -4.82 4.33 -9.36
N TYR A 31 -6.03 4.58 -8.84
CA TYR A 31 -6.90 3.49 -8.43
C TYR A 31 -7.34 2.59 -9.59
N ASN A 32 -7.61 3.17 -10.76
CA ASN A 32 -7.92 2.40 -11.96
C ASN A 32 -6.73 1.53 -12.42
N TYR A 33 -5.49 2.04 -12.30
CA TYR A 33 -4.30 1.26 -12.59
C TYR A 33 -4.10 0.10 -11.60
N LEU A 34 -4.32 0.34 -10.31
CA LEU A 34 -4.27 -0.72 -9.28
C LEU A 34 -5.27 -1.85 -9.59
N LYS A 35 -6.52 -1.50 -9.89
CA LYS A 35 -7.54 -2.49 -10.28
C LYS A 35 -7.11 -3.27 -11.51
N LYS A 36 -6.48 -2.63 -12.50
CA LYS A 36 -5.96 -3.31 -13.70
C LYS A 36 -4.90 -4.35 -13.31
N LEU A 37 -3.93 -4.00 -12.47
CA LEU A 37 -2.89 -4.93 -12.01
C LEU A 37 -3.47 -6.09 -11.19
N ILE A 38 -4.43 -5.82 -10.31
CA ILE A 38 -5.17 -6.85 -9.55
C ILE A 38 -5.87 -7.83 -10.49
N GLN A 39 -6.57 -7.32 -11.52
CA GLN A 39 -7.21 -8.17 -12.52
C GLN A 39 -6.18 -8.96 -13.35
N GLU A 40 -5.06 -8.35 -13.74
CA GLU A 40 -3.98 -9.07 -14.42
C GLU A 40 -3.47 -10.24 -13.58
N THR A 41 -3.24 -10.05 -12.27
CA THR A 41 -2.85 -11.14 -11.36
C THR A 41 -3.91 -12.23 -11.30
N LYS A 42 -5.19 -11.87 -11.25
CA LYS A 42 -6.28 -12.84 -11.30
C LYS A 42 -6.22 -13.74 -12.53
N PHE A 43 -5.94 -13.17 -13.71
CA PHE A 43 -5.94 -13.90 -14.98
C PHE A 43 -4.65 -14.66 -15.27
N THR A 44 -3.51 -14.12 -14.83
CA THR A 44 -2.18 -14.68 -15.13
C THR A 44 -1.62 -15.53 -14.00
N GLU A 45 -2.22 -15.48 -12.80
CA GLU A 45 -1.69 -16.10 -11.58
C GLU A 45 -0.24 -15.70 -11.30
N ALA A 46 0.12 -14.46 -11.65
CA ALA A 46 1.46 -13.92 -11.55
C ALA A 46 1.46 -12.59 -10.80
N GLU A 47 2.43 -12.37 -9.92
CA GLU A 47 2.53 -11.13 -9.14
C GLU A 47 2.76 -9.91 -10.04
N LYS A 48 2.20 -8.77 -9.63
CA LYS A 48 2.26 -7.50 -10.36
C LYS A 48 2.58 -6.40 -9.36
N GLY A 49 3.39 -5.44 -9.74
CA GLY A 49 3.75 -4.33 -8.85
C GLY A 49 4.11 -3.06 -9.61
N CYS A 50 4.14 -1.96 -8.88
CA CYS A 50 4.63 -0.67 -9.34
C CYS A 50 4.97 0.25 -8.16
N TYR A 51 5.67 1.34 -8.45
CA TYR A 51 5.73 2.47 -7.53
C TYR A 51 4.50 3.35 -7.70
N ILE A 52 4.06 3.93 -6.59
CA ILE A 52 3.04 4.96 -6.54
C ILE A 52 3.63 6.15 -5.78
N VAL A 53 3.48 7.35 -6.30
CA VAL A 53 4.01 8.57 -5.68
C VAL A 53 2.86 9.50 -5.33
N GLY A 54 2.97 10.11 -4.16
CA GLY A 54 1.95 10.91 -3.53
C GLY A 54 2.54 11.95 -2.59
N ARG A 55 1.69 12.54 -1.76
CA ARG A 55 2.07 13.50 -0.72
C ARG A 55 1.40 13.17 0.59
N LYS A 56 2.06 13.53 1.68
CA LYS A 56 1.45 13.62 3.00
C LYS A 56 0.68 14.93 3.02
N SER A 57 -0.61 14.87 3.29
CA SER A 57 -1.42 16.05 3.52
C SER A 57 -1.96 15.99 4.94
N THR A 58 -1.94 17.13 5.61
CA THR A 58 -2.50 17.27 6.95
C THR A 58 -3.77 18.07 6.80
N SER A 59 -4.90 17.47 7.13
CA SER A 59 -6.17 18.20 7.14
C SER A 59 -6.13 19.37 8.12
N GLU A 60 -7.05 20.31 8.00
CA GLU A 60 -7.25 21.41 8.96
C GLU A 60 -7.41 20.94 10.42
N LYS A 61 -7.89 19.70 10.62
CA LYS A 61 -8.08 19.08 11.93
C LYS A 61 -6.87 18.26 12.41
N GLY A 62 -5.73 18.34 11.74
CA GLY A 62 -4.52 17.59 12.10
C GLY A 62 -4.55 16.10 11.75
N LYS A 63 -5.61 15.60 11.09
CA LYS A 63 -5.68 14.19 10.66
C LYS A 63 -4.65 13.90 9.58
N LEU A 64 -3.97 12.76 9.74
CA LEU A 64 -2.97 12.26 8.82
C LEU A 64 -3.62 11.70 7.55
N CYS A 65 -3.35 12.33 6.41
CA CYS A 65 -3.84 11.87 5.11
C CYS A 65 -2.68 11.70 4.13
N PHE A 66 -2.80 10.72 3.24
CA PHE A 66 -1.90 10.54 2.12
C PHE A 66 -2.71 10.60 0.82
N TYR A 67 -2.26 11.39 -0.15
CA TYR A 67 -2.88 11.48 -1.46
C TYR A 67 -1.90 11.05 -2.55
N PHE A 68 -2.27 10.03 -3.32
CA PHE A 68 -1.44 9.41 -4.35
C PHE A 68 -2.01 9.63 -5.75
N ASP A 69 -1.23 10.25 -6.62
CA ASP A 69 -1.64 10.67 -7.96
C ASP A 69 -0.58 10.43 -9.03
N PHE A 70 0.39 9.57 -8.79
CA PHE A 70 1.29 9.06 -9.81
C PHE A 70 1.49 7.56 -9.62
N TYR A 71 1.67 6.84 -10.71
CA TYR A 71 2.13 5.45 -10.71
C TYR A 71 3.25 5.30 -11.75
N SER A 72 4.26 4.50 -11.44
CA SER A 72 5.25 4.07 -12.42
C SER A 72 4.67 2.99 -13.33
N SER A 73 5.36 2.72 -14.43
CA SER A 73 5.20 1.50 -15.20
C SER A 73 5.32 0.26 -14.31
N LYS A 74 4.77 -0.84 -14.83
CA LYS A 74 4.70 -2.14 -14.14
C LYS A 74 6.11 -2.70 -13.94
N PHE A 75 6.35 -3.28 -12.77
CA PHE A 75 7.55 -4.04 -12.46
C PHE A 75 7.65 -5.30 -13.31
N ASN A 76 8.87 -5.83 -13.40
CA ASN A 76 9.10 -7.14 -13.98
C ASN A 76 8.56 -8.21 -13.02
N THR A 77 7.77 -9.14 -13.55
CA THR A 77 7.45 -10.38 -12.83
C THR A 77 8.66 -11.29 -12.90
N VAL A 78 9.08 -11.81 -11.75
CA VAL A 78 10.21 -12.74 -11.63
C VAL A 78 9.83 -13.94 -10.77
N ASP A 79 10.65 -14.98 -10.84
CA ASP A 79 10.49 -16.13 -9.96
C ASP A 79 10.89 -15.75 -8.53
N GLY A 80 9.98 -15.98 -7.59
CA GLY A 80 10.24 -15.89 -6.17
C GLY A 80 10.47 -17.28 -5.59
N ASN A 81 9.74 -17.61 -4.53
CA ASN A 81 9.71 -18.97 -3.98
C ASN A 81 8.92 -19.97 -4.84
N TYR A 82 8.15 -19.42 -5.77
CA TYR A 82 7.42 -20.14 -6.79
C TYR A 82 7.46 -19.30 -8.07
N VAL A 83 7.15 -19.94 -9.19
CA VAL A 83 7.17 -19.31 -10.51
C VAL A 83 6.26 -18.10 -10.52
N ASP A 84 6.74 -16.99 -11.10
CA ASP A 84 6.02 -15.71 -11.19
C ASP A 84 5.57 -15.14 -9.83
N GLY A 85 6.27 -15.52 -8.76
CA GLY A 85 5.96 -15.23 -7.37
C GLY A 85 6.70 -14.10 -6.70
N ALA A 86 7.24 -13.19 -7.51
CA ALA A 86 7.84 -11.97 -7.04
C ALA A 86 7.76 -10.88 -8.12
N VAL A 87 8.03 -9.64 -7.71
CA VAL A 87 8.16 -8.50 -8.61
C VAL A 87 9.41 -7.71 -8.30
N GLU A 88 10.09 -7.25 -9.34
CA GLU A 88 11.28 -6.42 -9.23
C GLU A 88 11.19 -5.19 -10.14
N PRO A 89 11.51 -3.99 -9.62
CA PRO A 89 11.56 -2.78 -10.43
C PRO A 89 12.73 -2.85 -11.43
N SER A 90 12.47 -2.45 -12.68
CA SER A 90 13.50 -2.19 -13.68
C SER A 90 14.18 -0.83 -13.47
N ASP A 91 15.28 -0.60 -14.18
CA ASP A 91 15.95 0.72 -14.23
C ASP A 91 15.01 1.83 -14.72
N ASP A 92 14.10 1.52 -15.66
CA ASP A 92 13.08 2.46 -16.14
C ASP A 92 12.10 2.81 -15.01
N ASN A 93 11.64 1.83 -14.23
CA ASN A 93 10.75 2.10 -13.10
C ASN A 93 11.43 3.00 -12.05
N ILE A 94 12.73 2.78 -11.80
CA ILE A 94 13.53 3.60 -10.89
C ILE A 94 13.69 5.01 -11.44
N THR A 95 13.96 5.15 -12.74
CA THR A 95 14.08 6.44 -13.41
C THR A 95 12.78 7.24 -13.35
N GLU A 96 11.64 6.59 -13.62
CA GLU A 96 10.31 7.20 -13.48
C GLU A 96 10.03 7.66 -12.04
N LEU A 97 10.38 6.84 -11.04
CA LEU A 97 10.26 7.19 -9.63
C LEU A 97 11.09 8.44 -9.30
N ILE A 98 12.37 8.46 -9.68
CA ILE A 98 13.27 9.60 -9.41
C ILE A 98 12.75 10.87 -10.07
N ASN A 99 12.39 10.81 -11.36
CA ASN A 99 11.85 11.95 -12.10
C ASN A 99 10.58 12.49 -11.45
N GLU A 100 9.71 11.63 -10.93
CA GLU A 100 8.51 12.09 -10.24
C GLU A 100 8.85 12.73 -8.89
N LEU A 101 9.77 12.15 -8.11
CA LEU A 101 10.24 12.74 -6.85
C LEU A 101 10.84 14.14 -7.06
N GLU A 102 11.59 14.34 -8.14
CA GLU A 102 12.14 15.65 -8.51
C GLU A 102 11.05 16.70 -8.81
N LYS A 103 9.92 16.30 -9.43
CA LYS A 103 8.79 17.23 -9.66
C LYS A 103 8.12 17.65 -8.36
N TYR A 104 7.99 16.73 -7.42
CA TYR A 104 7.45 17.03 -6.09
C TYR A 104 8.36 17.99 -5.33
N ASP A 105 9.67 17.73 -5.31
CA ASP A 105 10.67 18.59 -4.69
C ASP A 105 10.68 20.01 -5.33
N ALA A 106 10.67 20.08 -6.66
CA ALA A 106 10.57 21.34 -7.40
C ALA A 106 9.27 22.12 -7.12
N SER A 107 8.22 21.45 -6.66
CA SER A 107 6.95 22.05 -6.23
C SER A 107 6.92 22.38 -4.73
N GLY A 108 8.00 22.11 -3.98
CA GLY A 108 8.07 22.29 -2.53
C GLY A 108 7.20 21.30 -1.75
N ILE A 109 6.85 20.16 -2.35
CA ILE A 109 5.96 19.15 -1.76
C ILE A 109 6.78 17.97 -1.26
N ASN A 110 6.60 17.64 0.02
CA ASN A 110 7.18 16.43 0.59
C ASN A 110 6.52 15.17 0.02
N ALA A 111 7.22 14.49 -0.88
CA ALA A 111 6.74 13.28 -1.51
C ALA A 111 6.57 12.12 -0.51
N CYS A 112 5.66 11.22 -0.84
CA CYS A 112 5.47 9.93 -0.23
C CYS A 112 5.54 8.88 -1.34
N VAL A 113 6.23 7.78 -1.08
CA VAL A 113 6.36 6.67 -2.02
C VAL A 113 5.63 5.47 -1.46
N MET A 114 4.91 4.78 -2.32
CA MET A 114 4.23 3.54 -1.99
C MET A 114 4.69 2.45 -2.96
N HIS A 115 5.15 1.33 -2.41
CA HIS A 115 5.41 0.14 -3.18
C HIS A 115 4.13 -0.69 -3.20
N PHE A 116 3.50 -0.77 -4.37
CA PHE A 116 2.35 -1.63 -4.58
C PHE A 116 2.79 -2.95 -5.17
N HIS A 117 2.25 -4.04 -4.63
CA HIS A 117 2.28 -5.31 -5.32
C HIS A 117 1.05 -6.17 -5.01
N THR A 118 0.86 -7.19 -5.85
CA THR A 118 -0.12 -8.25 -5.64
C THR A 118 0.59 -9.53 -5.25
N HIS A 119 -0.05 -10.34 -4.42
CA HIS A 119 0.27 -11.77 -4.35
C HIS A 119 -0.56 -12.53 -5.36
N ASN A 120 0.00 -13.59 -5.92
CA ASN A 120 -0.70 -14.56 -6.77
C ASN A 120 -1.10 -15.84 -6.02
N LEU A 121 -0.46 -16.16 -4.88
CA LEU A 121 -0.76 -17.33 -4.07
C LEU A 121 -1.15 -16.99 -2.62
N ASN A 122 -2.14 -17.71 -2.08
CA ASN A 122 -2.44 -17.84 -0.64
C ASN A 122 -2.51 -16.54 0.18
N GLY A 123 -3.37 -15.61 -0.22
CA GLY A 123 -3.78 -14.53 0.68
C GLY A 123 -4.88 -15.01 1.64
N ILE A 124 -4.58 -15.11 2.94
CA ILE A 124 -5.62 -15.03 3.98
C ILE A 124 -5.22 -13.89 4.92
N TYR A 125 -5.90 -12.75 4.79
CA TYR A 125 -5.84 -11.56 5.66
C TYR A 125 -4.45 -10.98 5.95
N SER A 126 -4.17 -9.80 5.41
CA SER A 126 -2.95 -8.99 5.64
C SER A 126 -1.69 -9.83 5.46
N ALA A 127 -1.67 -10.57 4.35
CA ALA A 127 -0.71 -11.64 4.04
C ALA A 127 0.71 -11.14 3.72
N TYR A 128 1.11 -9.98 4.26
CA TYR A 128 2.48 -9.48 4.12
C TYR A 128 3.47 -10.52 4.64
N PHE A 129 4.46 -10.83 3.80
CA PHE A 129 5.61 -11.64 4.18
C PHE A 129 6.74 -10.74 4.71
N ASP A 130 7.69 -11.33 5.45
CA ASP A 130 8.91 -10.63 5.87
C ASP A 130 9.65 -9.94 4.70
N GLN A 131 9.59 -10.53 3.51
CA GLN A 131 10.18 -9.97 2.30
C GLN A 131 9.56 -8.61 1.96
N ASP A 132 8.23 -8.51 2.04
CA ASP A 132 7.48 -7.27 1.79
C ASP A 132 7.94 -6.18 2.77
N PHE A 133 7.98 -6.50 4.06
CA PHE A 133 8.44 -5.58 5.10
C PHE A 133 9.90 -5.16 4.92
N GLY A 134 10.78 -6.11 4.56
CA GLY A 134 12.18 -5.84 4.26
C GLY A 134 12.35 -4.84 3.11
N VAL A 135 11.56 -4.98 2.04
CA VAL A 135 11.53 -4.03 0.92
C VAL A 135 11.10 -2.65 1.41
N TYR A 136 9.98 -2.55 2.13
CA TYR A 136 9.43 -1.29 2.59
C TYR A 136 10.37 -0.55 3.55
N ALA A 137 10.98 -1.26 4.50
CA ALA A 137 11.95 -0.67 5.43
C ALA A 137 13.23 -0.22 4.72
N THR A 138 13.72 -1.00 3.76
CA THR A 138 14.90 -0.65 2.97
C THR A 138 14.63 0.59 2.12
N MET A 139 13.47 0.66 1.47
CA MET A 139 13.02 1.85 0.75
C MET A 139 12.92 3.07 1.68
N LYS A 140 12.29 2.91 2.85
CA LYS A 140 12.17 3.98 3.86
C LYS A 140 13.53 4.52 4.30
N HIS A 141 14.52 3.63 4.49
CA HIS A 141 15.88 4.03 4.84
C HIS A 141 16.58 4.79 3.69
N ARG A 142 16.41 4.34 2.44
CA ARG A 142 17.08 4.91 1.26
C ARG A 142 16.49 6.25 0.81
N LEU A 143 15.16 6.31 0.67
CA LEU A 143 14.46 7.46 0.08
C LEU A 143 14.29 8.63 1.06
N LYS A 144 14.42 8.38 2.37
CA LYS A 144 14.27 9.39 3.45
C LYS A 144 12.95 10.20 3.40
N CYS A 145 11.94 9.71 2.68
CA CYS A 145 10.59 10.26 2.63
C CYS A 145 9.61 9.34 3.39
N ASN A 146 8.29 9.60 3.33
CA ASN A 146 7.33 8.59 3.82
C ASN A 146 7.24 7.44 2.83
N VAL A 147 7.37 6.22 3.34
CA VAL A 147 7.28 5.00 2.54
C VAL A 147 6.16 4.13 3.08
N LEU A 148 5.30 3.71 2.17
CA LEU A 148 4.17 2.83 2.44
C LEU A 148 4.30 1.55 1.61
N GLY A 149 3.79 0.45 2.15
CA GLY A 149 3.53 -0.77 1.41
C GLY A 149 2.05 -0.91 1.13
N LEU A 150 1.67 -1.25 -0.09
CA LEU A 150 0.29 -1.58 -0.47
C LEU A 150 0.29 -2.98 -1.06
N LEU A 151 -0.49 -3.87 -0.46
CA LEU A 151 -0.63 -5.25 -0.90
C LEU A 151 -2.06 -5.49 -1.33
N ALA A 152 -2.25 -6.15 -2.47
CA ALA A 152 -3.51 -6.77 -2.82
C ALA A 152 -3.37 -8.29 -2.93
N ALA A 153 -4.15 -9.04 -2.15
CA ALA A 153 -4.00 -10.49 -2.04
C ALA A 153 -5.33 -11.20 -2.39
N PRO A 154 -5.32 -12.21 -3.28
CA PRO A 154 -6.51 -12.91 -3.68
C PRO A 154 -6.99 -13.90 -2.62
N HIS A 155 -8.31 -14.01 -2.46
CA HIS A 155 -8.95 -15.07 -1.69
C HIS A 155 -9.12 -16.32 -2.55
N LYS A 156 -8.18 -17.26 -2.43
CA LYS A 156 -8.16 -18.47 -3.26
C LYS A 156 -9.39 -19.36 -3.14
N GLU A 157 -9.95 -19.50 -1.93
CA GLU A 157 -11.17 -20.33 -1.74
C GLU A 157 -12.37 -19.78 -2.53
N LEU A 158 -12.32 -18.49 -2.89
CA LEU A 158 -13.30 -17.83 -3.74
C LEU A 158 -12.81 -17.71 -5.19
N LYS A 159 -11.87 -18.56 -5.61
CA LYS A 159 -11.32 -18.59 -6.98
C LYS A 159 -10.85 -17.22 -7.47
N ASN A 160 -10.21 -16.46 -6.59
CA ASN A 160 -9.72 -15.11 -6.87
C ASN A 160 -10.84 -14.14 -7.32
N GLU A 161 -12.10 -14.41 -6.95
CA GLU A 161 -13.18 -13.44 -7.11
C GLU A 161 -13.07 -12.28 -6.14
N THR A 162 -12.39 -12.50 -5.01
CA THR A 162 -12.19 -11.52 -3.94
C THR A 162 -10.72 -11.20 -3.79
N PHE A 163 -10.42 -9.92 -3.63
CA PHE A 163 -9.10 -9.42 -3.28
C PHE A 163 -9.19 -8.56 -2.03
N GLU A 164 -8.37 -8.87 -1.05
CA GLU A 164 -8.03 -7.92 0.00
C GLU A 164 -7.13 -6.82 -0.58
N ILE A 165 -7.26 -5.61 -0.04
CA ILE A 165 -6.32 -4.52 -0.23
C ILE A 165 -5.94 -3.99 1.16
N SER A 166 -4.66 -4.06 1.49
CA SER A 166 -4.12 -3.60 2.77
C SER A 166 -2.94 -2.66 2.55
N ALA A 167 -2.79 -1.69 3.44
CA ALA A 167 -1.71 -0.72 3.40
C ALA A 167 -1.02 -0.61 4.76
N VAL A 168 0.32 -0.57 4.73
CA VAL A 168 1.17 -0.36 5.90
C VAL A 168 2.07 0.85 5.70
N ILE A 169 2.37 1.57 6.77
CA ILE A 169 3.42 2.60 6.80
C ILE A 169 4.62 2.09 7.59
N ALA A 170 5.83 2.37 7.08
CA ALA A 170 7.09 2.05 7.75
C ALA A 170 7.61 3.27 8.54
N GLU A 171 7.75 3.11 9.85
CA GLU A 171 8.25 4.14 10.77
C GLU A 171 9.57 3.72 11.43
N TYR A 172 10.41 4.70 11.76
CA TYR A 172 11.70 4.50 12.42
C TYR A 172 12.61 3.45 11.73
N PRO A 173 12.96 3.64 10.45
CA PRO A 173 13.76 2.68 9.70
C PRO A 173 15.16 2.52 10.28
N LYS A 174 15.68 1.29 10.28
CA LYS A 174 17.06 0.94 10.65
C LYS A 174 17.59 -0.08 9.67
N ILE A 175 18.90 -0.07 9.42
CA ILE A 175 19.59 -1.18 8.79
C ILE A 175 20.26 -2.00 9.88
N VAL A 176 19.89 -3.27 9.97
CA VAL A 176 20.54 -4.24 10.86
C VAL A 176 21.30 -5.20 9.96
N GLU A 177 22.63 -5.22 10.09
CA GLU A 177 23.56 -5.87 9.16
C GLU A 177 23.34 -5.36 7.72
N ASN A 178 22.64 -6.13 6.89
CA ASN A 178 22.35 -5.81 5.49
C ASN A 178 20.84 -5.77 5.17
N ARG A 179 19.97 -5.74 6.18
CA ARG A 179 18.51 -5.80 6.03
C ARG A 179 17.83 -4.55 6.57
N GLY A 180 16.79 -4.08 5.89
CA GLY A 180 15.91 -3.02 6.38
C GLY A 180 14.96 -3.53 7.46
N CYS A 181 14.83 -2.79 8.55
CA CYS A 181 13.87 -3.01 9.62
C CYS A 181 13.12 -1.71 9.94
N ALA A 182 11.86 -1.79 10.33
CA ALA A 182 11.02 -0.65 10.72
C ALA A 182 9.89 -1.12 11.64
N ASN A 183 9.21 -0.17 12.27
CA ASN A 183 7.91 -0.41 12.89
C ASN A 183 6.84 -0.25 11.83
N PHE A 184 5.90 -1.19 11.73
CA PHE A 184 4.84 -1.15 10.72
C PHE A 184 3.48 -0.91 11.36
N TYR A 185 2.69 -0.04 10.72
CA TYR A 185 1.33 0.26 11.15
C TYR A 185 0.37 0.18 9.96
N LEU A 186 -0.78 -0.49 10.13
CA LEU A 186 -1.84 -0.54 9.14
C LEU A 186 -2.54 0.82 9.03
N ILE A 187 -2.87 1.23 7.81
CA ILE A 187 -3.78 2.35 7.53
C ILE A 187 -5.06 1.77 6.93
N PRO A 188 -6.12 1.56 7.73
CA PRO A 188 -7.29 0.79 7.30
C PRO A 188 -8.22 1.54 6.35
N ASN A 189 -8.18 2.89 6.37
CA ASN A 189 -9.11 3.70 5.61
C ASN A 189 -8.55 4.04 4.23
N LEU A 190 -9.01 3.30 3.22
CA LEU A 190 -8.61 3.47 1.83
C LEU A 190 -9.76 4.10 1.02
N TYR A 191 -9.42 5.13 0.25
CA TYR A 191 -10.37 5.89 -0.56
C TYR A 191 -9.82 6.13 -1.96
N TYR A 192 -10.70 6.49 -2.90
CA TYR A 192 -10.31 6.94 -4.22
C TYR A 192 -11.26 8.00 -4.77
N CYS A 193 -10.73 8.88 -5.62
CA CYS A 193 -11.53 9.85 -6.37
C CYS A 193 -12.22 9.18 -7.57
N LYS A 194 -13.48 9.54 -7.84
CA LYS A 194 -14.23 9.08 -9.02
C LYS A 194 -15.21 10.14 -9.49
N GLY A 195 -14.99 10.73 -10.66
CA GLY A 195 -15.95 11.65 -11.28
C GLY A 195 -16.45 12.77 -10.35
N GLY A 196 -15.55 13.39 -9.58
CA GLY A 196 -15.87 14.44 -8.61
C GLY A 196 -16.37 13.96 -7.25
N SER A 197 -16.52 12.65 -7.04
CA SER A 197 -16.85 12.05 -5.74
C SER A 197 -15.61 11.44 -5.06
N ILE A 198 -15.70 11.27 -3.75
CA ILE A 198 -14.74 10.50 -2.96
C ILE A 198 -15.41 9.19 -2.54
N MET A 199 -14.85 8.08 -2.98
CA MET A 199 -15.35 6.74 -2.72
C MET A 199 -14.46 6.06 -1.67
N GLN A 200 -15.05 5.56 -0.59
CA GLN A 200 -14.39 4.61 0.30
C GLN A 200 -14.41 3.24 -0.35
N ILE A 201 -13.25 2.57 -0.40
CA ILE A 201 -13.17 1.19 -0.86
C ILE A 201 -13.99 0.32 0.10
N GLY A 202 -14.85 -0.54 -0.45
CA GLY A 202 -15.69 -1.41 0.36
C GLY A 202 -14.87 -2.29 1.30
N THR A 203 -15.47 -2.62 2.46
CA THR A 203 -14.80 -3.39 3.51
C THR A 203 -15.61 -4.64 3.89
N TYR A 204 -14.93 -5.61 4.49
CA TYR A 204 -15.54 -6.79 5.07
C TYR A 204 -14.81 -7.22 6.35
N PRO A 205 -15.47 -7.94 7.27
CA PRO A 205 -14.81 -8.44 8.47
C PRO A 205 -13.73 -9.46 8.11
N LYS A 206 -12.59 -9.39 8.80
CA LYS A 206 -11.60 -10.45 8.82
C LYS A 206 -12.26 -11.70 9.38
N ASN A 207 -12.30 -12.80 8.62
CA ASN A 207 -12.74 -14.07 9.16
C ASN A 207 -11.63 -14.60 10.09
N ASN A 208 -11.95 -14.99 11.33
CA ASN A 208 -10.99 -15.42 12.36
C ASN A 208 -10.21 -16.72 12.02
N VAL A 209 -10.37 -17.24 10.80
CA VAL A 209 -9.64 -18.38 10.28
C VAL A 209 -8.31 -17.86 9.71
N SER A 210 -7.38 -17.56 10.60
CA SER A 210 -5.97 -17.51 10.20
C SER A 210 -5.56 -18.94 9.83
N PRO A 211 -5.00 -19.20 8.64
CA PRO A 211 -4.22 -20.40 8.46
C PRO A 211 -3.07 -20.29 9.46
N LYS A 212 -3.18 -20.98 10.59
CA LYS A 212 -2.03 -21.21 11.44
C LYS A 212 -1.05 -21.98 10.55
N THR A 213 -0.03 -21.30 10.05
CA THR A 213 1.16 -21.98 9.59
C THR A 213 1.76 -22.65 10.82
N ASP A 214 2.13 -23.93 10.73
CA ASP A 214 2.76 -24.68 11.84
C ASP A 214 4.09 -24.04 12.30
N VAL A 215 4.59 -23.07 11.54
CA VAL A 215 5.64 -22.15 11.91
C VAL A 215 4.98 -20.89 12.46
N THR A 216 4.98 -20.75 13.78
CA THR A 216 4.74 -19.47 14.45
C THR A 216 6.05 -19.01 15.05
N GLU A 217 6.70 -18.00 14.49
CA GLU A 217 8.03 -17.53 14.90
C GLU A 217 8.01 -16.61 16.13
N ILE A 218 7.01 -16.77 17.01
CA ILE A 218 6.85 -16.03 18.28
C ILE A 218 8.06 -16.25 19.25
N SER A 219 8.94 -17.22 18.98
CA SER A 219 10.03 -17.62 19.88
C SER A 219 11.45 -17.37 19.37
N ARG A 220 11.65 -16.78 18.17
CA ARG A 220 12.98 -16.64 17.56
C ARG A 220 13.51 -15.21 17.62
N ARG A 221 14.55 -15.02 18.43
CA ARG A 221 15.20 -13.71 18.72
C ARG A 221 16.04 -13.16 17.56
N ASP A 222 16.24 -13.95 16.51
CA ASP A 222 17.17 -13.73 15.40
C ASP A 222 16.50 -13.19 14.12
N ARG A 223 15.20 -12.87 14.15
CA ARG A 223 14.50 -12.14 13.07
C ARG A 223 13.70 -10.94 13.57
N PHE A 224 13.74 -9.86 12.78
CA PHE A 224 13.75 -8.47 13.26
C PHE A 224 12.49 -7.63 12.97
N VAL A 225 11.39 -8.22 12.46
CA VAL A 225 10.10 -7.50 12.42
C VAL A 225 9.46 -7.57 13.80
N GLN A 226 9.89 -6.68 14.70
CA GLN A 226 9.23 -6.50 16.00
C GLN A 226 7.97 -5.64 15.79
N ASN A 227 6.84 -6.29 15.53
CA ASN A 227 5.55 -5.63 15.68
C ASN A 227 5.27 -5.46 17.18
N TYR A 228 5.36 -4.22 17.68
CA TYR A 228 4.89 -3.89 19.02
C TYR A 228 3.38 -4.13 19.07
N ARG A 229 2.95 -5.17 19.81
CA ARG A 229 1.55 -5.58 20.03
C ARG A 229 0.74 -4.59 20.88
N GLU A 230 1.07 -3.30 20.85
CA GLU A 230 0.44 -2.33 21.73
C GLU A 230 -0.99 -1.97 21.28
N TRP A 231 -1.38 -2.30 20.05
CA TRP A 231 -2.67 -1.90 19.47
C TRP A 231 -3.38 -3.05 18.76
N ARG A 232 -4.68 -3.21 19.03
CA ARG A 232 -5.54 -4.11 18.26
C ARG A 232 -5.66 -3.56 16.83
N GLY A 233 -5.34 -4.39 15.83
CA GLY A 233 -5.60 -4.05 14.43
C GLY A 233 -7.10 -3.97 14.13
N SER A 234 -7.48 -3.32 13.04
CA SER A 234 -8.84 -3.31 12.53
C SER A 234 -9.38 -4.73 12.30
N GLU A 235 -10.62 -4.99 12.74
CA GLU A 235 -11.40 -6.20 12.40
C GLU A 235 -11.95 -6.14 10.97
N MET A 236 -11.90 -4.98 10.32
CA MET A 236 -12.32 -4.77 8.94
C MET A 236 -11.11 -4.67 8.01
N VAL A 237 -11.27 -5.20 6.80
CA VAL A 237 -10.29 -5.14 5.72
C VAL A 237 -10.93 -4.56 4.47
N SER A 238 -10.18 -3.74 3.73
CA SER A 238 -10.65 -3.21 2.44
C SER A 238 -10.54 -4.29 1.36
N GLY A 239 -11.43 -4.28 0.37
CA GLY A 239 -11.27 -5.19 -0.75
C GLY A 239 -12.27 -5.04 -1.88
N LEU A 240 -12.11 -5.92 -2.87
CA LEU A 240 -12.86 -5.96 -4.10
C LEU A 240 -13.47 -7.34 -4.28
N GLY A 241 -14.61 -7.42 -4.97
CA GLY A 241 -15.24 -8.68 -5.30
C GLY A 241 -16.39 -9.05 -4.36
N LYS A 242 -16.38 -10.27 -3.83
CA LYS A 242 -17.43 -10.77 -2.94
C LYS A 242 -16.96 -10.83 -1.50
N ASN A 243 -17.82 -10.48 -0.57
CA ASN A 243 -17.56 -10.64 0.84
C ASN A 243 -17.42 -12.16 1.12
N PRO A 244 -16.31 -12.62 1.71
CA PRO A 244 -16.07 -14.05 1.90
C PRO A 244 -16.97 -14.71 2.93
N ILE A 245 -17.66 -13.93 3.76
CA ILE A 245 -18.60 -14.41 4.78
C ILE A 245 -20.02 -14.43 4.22
N THR A 246 -20.45 -13.33 3.59
CA THR A 246 -21.85 -13.16 3.16
C THR A 246 -22.09 -13.51 1.70
N MET A 247 -21.03 -13.67 0.89
CA MET A 247 -21.05 -13.87 -0.56
C MET A 247 -21.69 -12.73 -1.36
N LEU A 248 -22.10 -11.64 -0.70
CA LEU A 248 -22.62 -10.44 -1.34
C LEU A 248 -21.48 -9.60 -1.94
N PRO A 249 -21.73 -8.79 -2.98
CA PRO A 249 -20.72 -7.86 -3.49
C PRO A 249 -20.19 -6.94 -2.39
N ILE A 250 -18.88 -6.72 -2.37
CA ILE A 250 -18.24 -5.65 -1.59
C ILE A 250 -18.54 -4.34 -2.33
N VAL A 251 -19.15 -3.39 -1.64
CA VAL A 251 -19.67 -2.15 -2.25
C VAL A 251 -18.90 -0.95 -1.72
N ASP A 252 -18.40 -0.12 -2.64
CA ASP A 252 -17.78 1.16 -2.32
C ASP A 252 -18.84 2.17 -1.86
N LYS A 253 -18.51 3.00 -0.87
CA LYS A 253 -19.41 4.03 -0.32
C LYS A 253 -18.96 5.40 -0.77
N ASN A 254 -19.88 6.23 -1.29
CA ASN A 254 -19.58 7.66 -1.46
C ASN A 254 -19.56 8.34 -0.07
N VAL A 255 -18.45 9.01 0.23
CA VAL A 255 -18.20 9.67 1.53
C VAL A 255 -17.90 11.16 1.39
N GLY A 256 -17.96 11.71 0.17
CA GLY A 256 -17.55 13.08 -0.07
C GLY A 256 -17.47 13.47 -1.53
N TYR A 257 -16.98 14.68 -1.76
CA TYR A 257 -16.88 15.27 -3.08
C TYR A 257 -15.59 16.08 -3.25
N ILE A 258 -15.25 16.36 -4.50
CA ILE A 258 -14.18 17.28 -4.88
C ILE A 258 -14.83 18.62 -5.19
N ASP A 259 -14.41 19.67 -4.49
CA ASP A 259 -14.98 21.00 -4.69
C ASP A 259 -14.38 21.73 -5.90
N VAL A 260 -14.86 22.94 -6.17
CA VAL A 260 -14.41 23.78 -7.28
C VAL A 260 -12.95 24.23 -7.18
N ASN A 261 -12.34 24.12 -6.01
CA ASN A 261 -10.95 24.44 -5.74
C ASN A 261 -10.07 23.18 -5.76
N ASN A 262 -10.59 22.03 -6.19
CA ASN A 262 -9.96 20.71 -6.13
C ASN A 262 -9.65 20.22 -4.71
N SER A 263 -10.33 20.75 -3.70
CA SER A 263 -10.22 20.24 -2.33
C SER A 263 -11.08 18.99 -2.16
N LEU A 264 -10.56 18.02 -1.42
CA LEU A 264 -11.28 16.79 -1.10
C LEU A 264 -12.10 17.00 0.18
N VAL A 265 -13.42 17.01 0.05
CA VAL A 265 -14.35 17.27 1.15
C VAL A 265 -15.05 15.99 1.58
N PHE A 266 -14.72 15.49 2.78
CA PHE A 266 -15.38 14.34 3.40
C PHE A 266 -16.60 14.82 4.19
N SER A 267 -17.78 14.59 3.64
CA SER A 267 -19.04 15.15 4.15
C SER A 267 -19.36 14.67 5.56
N ASP A 268 -19.19 13.38 5.83
CA ASP A 268 -19.50 12.76 7.14
C ASP A 268 -18.52 13.19 8.25
N GLU A 269 -17.33 13.69 7.91
CA GLU A 269 -16.26 14.02 8.86
C GLU A 269 -16.07 15.52 9.10
N ASN A 270 -16.79 16.35 8.33
CA ASN A 270 -16.55 17.79 8.23
C ASN A 270 -15.04 18.08 8.07
N LEU A 271 -14.43 17.42 7.08
CA LEU A 271 -12.99 17.41 6.85
C LEU A 271 -12.73 17.84 5.41
N SER A 272 -11.92 18.88 5.23
CA SER A 272 -11.42 19.30 3.92
C SER A 272 -9.91 19.03 3.82
N LEU A 273 -9.46 18.63 2.63
CA LEU A 273 -8.07 18.40 2.32
C LEU A 273 -7.72 19.13 1.02
N GLU A 274 -6.88 20.15 1.13
CA GLU A 274 -6.26 20.75 -0.05
C GLU A 274 -5.20 19.80 -0.61
N VAL A 275 -5.22 19.64 -1.94
CA VAL A 275 -4.21 18.87 -2.67
C VAL A 275 -3.42 19.86 -3.51
N PRO A 276 -2.19 20.23 -3.08
CA PRO A 276 -1.37 21.17 -3.83
C PRO A 276 -1.11 20.64 -5.24
N THR A 277 -1.25 21.47 -6.27
CA THR A 277 -0.95 21.09 -7.64
C THR A 277 0.56 20.97 -7.84
N LEU A 278 1.02 19.93 -8.55
CA LEU A 278 2.42 19.87 -8.99
C LEU A 278 2.65 20.96 -10.04
N THR A 279 3.62 21.84 -9.81
CA THR A 279 4.00 22.85 -10.80
C THR A 279 4.96 22.20 -11.79
N SER A 280 4.57 22.17 -13.08
CA SER A 280 5.53 21.85 -14.13
C SER A 280 6.44 23.08 -14.31
N ASN A 281 7.66 23.04 -13.78
CA ASN A 281 8.67 24.04 -14.12
C ASN A 281 9.12 23.83 -15.57
N THR A 282 8.35 24.34 -16.54
CA THR A 282 8.80 24.51 -17.93
C THR A 282 9.72 25.72 -18.13
N ASN A 283 10.11 26.40 -17.05
CA ASN A 283 11.08 27.50 -17.08
C ASN A 283 12.45 27.05 -16.55
N ARG A 284 13.12 26.11 -17.23
CA ARG A 284 14.59 26.20 -17.31
C ARG A 284 14.91 27.18 -18.43
N ILE A 285 14.95 28.46 -18.03
CA ILE A 285 15.47 29.58 -18.82
C ILE A 285 16.89 29.21 -19.26
N GLY A 286 17.16 29.40 -20.55
CA GLY A 286 18.50 29.28 -21.09
C GLY A 286 19.48 30.19 -20.35
N LEU A 287 20.63 29.60 -20.01
CA LEU A 287 21.92 30.26 -19.85
C LEU A 287 22.96 29.32 -20.46
#